data_AF-A0A0D2KST2-F1
#
_entry.id   AF-A0A0D2KST2-F1
#
_cell.length_a   1.000
_cell.length_b   1.000
_cell.length_c   1.000
_cell.angle_alpha   90.00
_cell.angle_beta   90.00
_cell.angle_gamma   90.00
#
_symmetry.space_group_name_H-M   'P 1'
#
loop_
_entity.id
_entity.type
_entity.pdbx_description
1 polymer ?
#
loop_
_entity_poly.entity_id
_entity_poly.type
_entity_poly.pdbx_seq_one_letter_code
_entity_poly.pdbx_strand_id
1 'polypeptide(L)'
;MRSGDAKRGGPYIDARKFPLHNATAEWNFAGMKAAIAKGADVNQREAHGLTPLQVALMTTSEPYWHPYTEEVYHAVKLLLDAKADPRIPFAPPTSERASPPLLWPAYDGRDDLVTMMLKAGADPNGKAKDGTTPLHQTAKCDFRLSWDPRAAATAEVLLAWGADLGARDASGKTPFGLTPGYPKCEGKYSDESDCPKVCRVLRDGVPNADKAAIKAGRKPDDASRKAPRCCGDADPNGLEFSQCCV
;
A
#
# COMPACT_ATOMS: atom_id res chain seq x y z
N MET A 1 34.96 -19.88 -7.31
CA MET A 1 34.17 -19.67 -6.07
C MET A 1 33.46 -18.33 -6.21
N ARG A 2 32.13 -18.30 -6.04
CA ARG A 2 31.27 -17.15 -6.34
C ARG A 2 31.34 -16.13 -5.19
N SER A 3 31.95 -14.97 -5.42
CA SER A 3 31.76 -13.77 -4.60
C SER A 3 30.87 -12.81 -5.39
N GLY A 4 29.66 -12.59 -4.89
CA GLY A 4 28.70 -11.65 -5.46
C GLY A 4 27.69 -11.33 -4.38
N ASP A 5 28.11 -10.46 -3.46
CA ASP A 5 27.28 -9.51 -2.73
C ASP A 5 25.95 -10.00 -2.17
N ALA A 6 26.05 -10.80 -1.10
CA ALA A 6 25.04 -10.82 -0.05
C ALA A 6 25.07 -9.49 0.73
N LYS A 7 24.63 -8.39 0.09
CA LYS A 7 24.44 -7.09 0.75
C LYS A 7 23.08 -6.51 0.37
N ARG A 8 22.03 -7.09 0.96
CA ARG A 8 20.70 -6.53 1.25
C ARG A 8 19.91 -7.68 1.87
N GLY A 9 19.43 -7.51 3.11
CA GLY A 9 18.83 -8.57 3.94
C GLY A 9 17.46 -9.10 3.47
N GLY A 10 17.21 -9.16 2.16
CA GLY A 10 16.01 -9.77 1.59
C GLY A 10 16.08 -11.30 1.59
N PRO A 11 14.93 -11.99 1.42
CA PRO A 11 14.92 -13.44 1.27
C PRO A 11 15.80 -13.86 0.09
N TYR A 12 16.64 -14.87 0.28
CA TYR A 12 17.48 -15.40 -0.81
C TYR A 12 16.59 -15.98 -1.91
N ILE A 13 16.59 -15.34 -3.09
CA ILE A 13 15.88 -15.79 -4.28
C ILE A 13 16.91 -16.46 -5.21
N ASP A 14 16.67 -17.69 -5.65
CA ASP A 14 17.57 -18.37 -6.59
C ASP A 14 17.50 -17.71 -7.96
N ALA A 15 18.40 -16.76 -8.22
CA ALA A 15 18.48 -15.98 -9.45
C ALA A 15 18.58 -16.84 -10.73
N ARG A 16 19.02 -18.10 -10.64
CA ARG A 16 19.06 -19.01 -11.79
C ARG A 16 17.68 -19.54 -12.18
N LYS A 17 16.80 -19.71 -11.19
CA LYS A 17 15.44 -20.24 -11.38
C LYS A 17 14.41 -19.13 -11.51
N PHE A 18 14.64 -18.01 -10.83
CA PHE A 18 13.70 -16.90 -10.69
C PHE A 18 14.40 -15.56 -11.01
N PRO A 19 14.87 -15.37 -12.27
CA PRO A 19 15.64 -14.19 -12.64
C PRO A 19 14.84 -12.89 -12.49
N LEU A 20 13.53 -12.92 -12.72
CA LEU A 20 12.66 -11.76 -12.58
C LEU A 20 12.46 -11.38 -11.10
N HIS A 21 12.23 -12.35 -10.21
CA HIS A 21 12.12 -12.11 -8.77
C HIS A 21 13.40 -11.53 -8.18
N ASN A 22 14.56 -12.08 -8.55
CA ASN A 22 15.85 -11.58 -8.08
C ASN A 22 16.10 -10.15 -8.55
N ALA A 23 15.87 -9.88 -9.85
CA ALA A 23 16.00 -8.53 -10.39
C ALA A 23 15.04 -7.54 -9.71
N THR A 24 13.84 -8.00 -9.32
CA THR A 24 12.87 -7.20 -8.58
C THR A 24 13.37 -6.86 -7.18
N ALA A 25 13.86 -7.84 -6.42
CA ALA A 25 14.38 -7.65 -5.07
C ALA A 25 15.63 -6.76 -5.01
N GLU A 26 16.41 -6.74 -6.09
CA GLU A 26 17.61 -5.89 -6.22
C GLU A 26 17.31 -4.48 -6.75
N TRP A 27 16.05 -4.19 -7.13
CA TRP A 27 15.65 -2.97 -7.87
C TRP A 27 16.37 -2.81 -9.22
N ASN A 28 16.77 -3.93 -9.84
CA ASN A 28 17.45 -3.94 -11.11
C ASN A 28 16.44 -3.88 -12.26
N PHE A 29 15.97 -2.67 -12.58
CA PHE A 29 14.98 -2.45 -13.65
C PHE A 29 15.45 -2.94 -15.03
N ALA A 30 16.75 -2.84 -15.33
CA ALA A 30 17.32 -3.36 -16.56
C ALA A 30 17.22 -4.91 -16.60
N GLY A 31 17.54 -5.56 -15.48
CA GLY A 31 17.38 -6.99 -15.29
C GLY A 31 15.93 -7.44 -15.40
N MET A 32 14.98 -6.70 -14.81
CA MET A 32 13.55 -6.98 -14.94
C MET A 32 13.10 -6.92 -16.40
N LYS A 33 13.44 -5.84 -17.12
CA LYS A 33 13.12 -5.69 -18.55
C LYS A 33 13.73 -6.81 -19.38
N ALA A 34 14.99 -7.17 -19.12
CA ALA A 34 15.68 -8.23 -19.84
C ALA A 34 15.05 -9.62 -19.57
N ALA A 35 14.65 -9.91 -18.33
CA ALA A 35 13.99 -11.17 -17.98
C ALA A 35 12.63 -11.28 -18.68
N ILE A 36 11.82 -10.22 -18.64
CA ILE A 36 10.51 -10.17 -19.32
C ILE A 36 10.68 -10.31 -20.84
N ALA A 37 11.65 -9.61 -21.43
CA ALA A 37 11.95 -9.72 -22.86
C ALA A 37 12.39 -11.13 -23.29
N LYS A 38 12.99 -11.91 -22.37
CA LYS A 38 13.35 -13.31 -22.58
C LYS A 38 12.19 -14.29 -22.34
N GLY A 39 10.99 -13.80 -22.04
CA GLY A 39 9.80 -14.62 -21.81
C GLY A 39 9.66 -15.14 -20.38
N ALA A 40 10.26 -14.48 -19.38
CA ALA A 40 9.98 -14.79 -17.99
C ALA A 40 8.48 -14.60 -17.70
N ASP A 41 7.87 -15.59 -17.04
CA ASP A 41 6.49 -15.49 -16.61
C ASP A 41 6.36 -14.49 -15.44
N VAL A 42 5.69 -13.38 -15.72
CA VAL A 42 5.47 -12.27 -14.77
C VAL A 42 4.59 -12.65 -13.57
N ASN A 43 3.91 -13.80 -13.64
CA ASN A 43 3.05 -14.33 -12.57
C ASN A 43 3.63 -15.59 -11.92
N GLN A 44 4.84 -16.01 -12.32
CA GLN A 44 5.51 -17.18 -11.74
C GLN A 44 5.68 -16.99 -10.23
N ARG A 45 5.37 -18.03 -9.45
CA ARG A 45 5.65 -18.04 -8.01
C ARG A 45 7.07 -18.57 -7.76
N GLU A 46 7.84 -17.85 -6.94
CA GLU A 46 9.15 -18.33 -6.47
C GLU A 46 9.02 -19.36 -5.33
N ALA A 47 10.13 -19.74 -4.71
CA ALA A 47 10.17 -20.82 -3.72
C ALA A 47 9.33 -20.58 -2.46
N HIS A 48 9.16 -19.33 -2.02
CA HIS A 48 8.26 -18.94 -0.93
C HIS A 48 6.81 -18.73 -1.40
N GLY A 49 6.57 -18.94 -2.70
CA GLY A 49 5.26 -18.82 -3.31
C GLY A 49 4.93 -17.42 -3.81
N LEU A 50 5.86 -16.48 -3.83
CA LEU A 50 5.57 -15.08 -4.20
C LEU A 50 5.69 -14.84 -5.70
N THR A 51 4.84 -13.99 -6.25
CA THR A 51 5.02 -13.43 -7.59
C THR A 51 6.05 -12.29 -7.58
N PRO A 52 6.65 -11.90 -8.71
CA PRO A 52 7.50 -10.72 -8.77
C PRO A 52 6.81 -9.46 -8.24
N LEU A 53 5.50 -9.30 -8.52
CA LEU A 53 4.72 -8.17 -8.01
C LEU A 53 4.66 -8.17 -6.47
N GLN A 54 4.48 -9.33 -5.87
CA GLN A 54 4.47 -9.48 -4.41
C GLN A 54 5.85 -9.26 -3.79
N VAL A 55 6.92 -9.69 -4.47
CA VAL A 55 8.30 -9.36 -4.07
C VAL A 55 8.49 -7.85 -4.03
N ALA A 56 8.07 -7.12 -5.08
CA ALA A 56 8.18 -5.65 -5.13
C ALA A 56 7.43 -4.96 -3.97
N LEU A 57 6.28 -5.49 -3.56
CA LEU A 57 5.48 -4.95 -2.45
C LEU A 57 6.08 -5.27 -1.06
N MET A 58 6.84 -6.37 -0.94
CA MET A 58 7.41 -6.80 0.34
C MET A 58 8.84 -6.34 0.57
N THR A 59 9.62 -6.13 -0.48
CA THR A 59 10.99 -5.66 -0.34
C THR A 59 10.95 -4.18 0.01
N THR A 60 11.15 -3.86 1.28
CA THR A 60 11.48 -2.50 1.72
C THR A 60 13.01 -2.38 1.78
N SER A 61 13.54 -1.21 1.42
CA SER A 61 14.96 -0.94 1.60
C SER A 61 15.25 -0.68 3.09
N GLU A 62 15.61 -1.71 3.84
CA GLU A 62 16.25 -1.58 5.17
C GLU A 62 17.51 -0.68 5.10
N PRO A 63 17.84 0.10 6.15
CA PRO A 63 17.40 -0.06 7.55
C PRO A 63 16.42 1.01 8.04
N TYR A 64 15.93 1.90 7.17
CA TYR A 64 14.95 2.91 7.55
C TYR A 64 13.63 2.58 6.89
N TRP A 65 12.59 2.46 7.72
CA TRP A 65 11.19 2.39 7.35
C TRP A 65 10.80 3.60 6.48
N HIS A 66 11.18 3.56 5.20
CA HIS A 66 10.75 4.47 4.17
C HIS A 66 9.90 3.69 3.18
N PRO A 67 8.61 3.45 3.47
CA PRO A 67 7.68 2.75 2.60
C PRO A 67 7.33 3.52 1.30
N TYR A 68 8.13 4.52 0.92
CA TYR A 68 7.90 5.47 -0.18
C TYR A 68 9.08 5.55 -1.14
N THR A 69 9.75 4.44 -1.39
CA THR A 69 10.80 4.39 -2.41
C THR A 69 10.17 4.45 -3.79
N GLU A 70 10.68 5.34 -4.65
CA GLU A 70 10.34 5.43 -6.08
C GLU A 70 10.56 4.09 -6.78
N GLU A 71 11.44 3.26 -6.21
CA GLU A 71 11.79 1.93 -6.65
C GLU A 71 10.59 0.98 -6.63
N VAL A 72 9.80 0.96 -5.54
CA VAL A 72 8.57 0.16 -5.46
C VAL A 72 7.58 0.60 -6.54
N TYR A 73 7.40 1.92 -6.70
CA TYR A 73 6.50 2.47 -7.72
C TYR A 73 6.92 2.03 -9.12
N HIS A 74 8.20 2.18 -9.48
CA HIS A 74 8.71 1.79 -10.79
C HIS A 74 8.65 0.27 -11.01
N ALA A 75 8.93 -0.54 -9.99
CA ALA A 75 8.87 -1.99 -10.10
C ALA A 75 7.43 -2.48 -10.31
N VAL A 76 6.49 -1.99 -9.49
CA VAL A 76 5.05 -2.30 -9.62
C VAL A 76 4.55 -1.84 -10.99
N LYS A 77 4.90 -0.63 -11.42
CA LYS A 77 4.51 -0.11 -12.74
C LYS A 77 5.00 -1.02 -13.86
N LEU A 78 6.29 -1.37 -13.86
CA LEU A 78 6.90 -2.22 -14.89
C LEU A 78 6.21 -3.59 -14.96
N LEU A 79 5.94 -4.20 -13.80
CA LEU A 79 5.29 -5.51 -13.74
C LEU A 79 3.83 -5.46 -14.20
N LEU A 80 3.08 -4.43 -13.82
CA LEU A 80 1.69 -4.25 -14.27
C LEU A 80 1.60 -3.89 -15.76
N ASP A 81 2.51 -3.06 -16.28
CA ASP A 81 2.64 -2.80 -17.72
C ASP A 81 2.90 -4.11 -18.48
N ALA A 82 3.69 -5.01 -17.89
CA ALA A 82 3.96 -6.36 -18.38
C ALA A 82 2.85 -7.38 -18.09
N LYS A 83 1.66 -6.94 -17.65
CA LYS A 83 0.46 -7.77 -17.40
C LYS A 83 0.57 -8.74 -16.22
N ALA A 84 1.33 -8.40 -15.18
CA ALA A 84 1.22 -9.09 -13.89
C ALA A 84 -0.22 -8.99 -13.34
N ASP A 85 -0.77 -10.09 -12.84
CA ASP A 85 -2.13 -10.14 -12.27
C ASP A 85 -2.10 -9.68 -10.81
N PRO A 86 -2.69 -8.52 -10.47
CA PRO A 86 -2.68 -7.98 -9.12
C PRO A 86 -3.64 -8.70 -8.15
N ARG A 87 -4.36 -9.73 -8.60
CA ARG A 87 -5.34 -10.48 -7.80
C ARG A 87 -4.78 -11.77 -7.22
N ILE A 88 -3.58 -12.18 -7.62
CA ILE A 88 -2.94 -13.41 -7.11
C ILE A 88 -2.63 -13.22 -5.62
N PRO A 89 -3.20 -14.02 -4.69
CA PRO A 89 -3.00 -13.82 -3.25
C PRO A 89 -1.59 -14.22 -2.79
N PHE A 90 -1.12 -13.62 -1.70
CA PHE A 90 0.22 -13.87 -1.12
C PHE A 90 0.45 -15.32 -0.70
N ALA A 91 -0.61 -16.05 -0.35
CA ALA A 91 -0.58 -17.48 -0.07
C ALA A 91 -1.71 -18.18 -0.84
N PRO A 92 -1.66 -19.52 -1.01
CA PRO A 92 -2.77 -20.28 -1.59
C PRO A 92 -4.09 -19.96 -0.87
N PRO A 93 -5.25 -19.95 -1.56
CA PRO A 93 -6.54 -19.62 -0.95
C PRO A 93 -6.93 -20.47 0.27
N THR A 94 -6.32 -21.65 0.42
CA THR A 94 -6.50 -22.56 1.56
C THR A 94 -5.72 -22.14 2.80
N SER A 95 -4.79 -21.19 2.68
CA SER A 95 -3.95 -20.71 3.78
C SER A 95 -4.63 -19.58 4.55
N GLU A 96 -4.49 -19.58 5.88
CA GLU A 96 -4.87 -18.44 6.73
C GLU A 96 -4.15 -17.14 6.34
N ARG A 97 -2.99 -17.25 5.68
CA ARG A 97 -2.19 -16.12 5.23
C ARG A 97 -2.59 -15.61 3.85
N ALA A 98 -3.64 -16.17 3.25
CA ALA A 98 -4.13 -15.72 1.94
C ALA A 98 -4.69 -14.30 2.06
N SER A 99 -3.91 -13.33 1.59
CA SER A 99 -4.29 -11.93 1.51
C SER A 99 -4.24 -11.44 0.06
N PRO A 100 -5.25 -10.70 -0.40
CA PRO A 100 -5.20 -9.98 -1.66
C PRO A 100 -4.02 -8.99 -1.68
N PRO A 101 -3.29 -8.87 -2.80
CA PRO A 101 -2.14 -7.97 -2.88
C PRO A 101 -2.45 -6.51 -2.53
N LEU A 102 -3.65 -6.05 -2.88
CA LEU A 102 -4.10 -4.68 -2.65
C LEU A 102 -4.20 -4.30 -1.16
N LEU A 103 -4.25 -5.27 -0.23
CA LEU A 103 -4.29 -4.98 1.20
C LEU A 103 -3.04 -4.24 1.71
N TRP A 104 -1.86 -4.54 1.15
CA TRP A 104 -0.58 -3.98 1.59
C TRP A 104 -0.42 -2.50 1.24
N PRO A 105 -0.53 -2.06 -0.03
CA PRO A 105 -0.46 -0.64 -0.33
C PRO A 105 -1.63 0.14 0.30
N ALA A 106 -2.76 -0.52 0.61
CA ALA A 106 -3.85 0.09 1.38
C ALA A 106 -3.47 0.33 2.84
N TYR A 107 -2.78 -0.63 3.48
CA TYR A 107 -2.22 -0.50 4.82
C TYR A 107 -1.13 0.57 4.88
N ASP A 108 -0.26 0.62 3.86
CA ASP A 108 0.83 1.60 3.78
C ASP A 108 0.37 3.02 3.43
N GLY A 109 -0.91 3.23 3.09
CA GLY A 109 -1.42 4.53 2.65
C GLY A 109 -0.87 4.96 1.27
N ARG A 110 -0.47 4.01 0.43
CA ARG A 110 0.09 4.24 -0.91
C ARG A 110 -1.02 4.39 -1.95
N ASP A 111 -1.73 5.51 -1.92
CA ASP A 111 -2.82 5.82 -2.85
C ASP A 111 -2.36 5.78 -4.32
N ASP A 112 -1.09 6.05 -4.58
CA ASP A 112 -0.42 5.92 -5.88
C ASP A 112 -0.35 4.46 -6.37
N LEU A 113 0.12 3.53 -5.52
CA LEU A 113 0.17 2.11 -5.82
C LEU A 113 -1.23 1.50 -5.89
N VAL A 114 -2.13 1.89 -4.97
CA VAL A 114 -3.54 1.47 -4.97
C VAL A 114 -4.20 1.88 -6.28
N THR A 115 -4.05 3.14 -6.70
CA THR A 115 -4.58 3.62 -7.99
C THR A 115 -4.03 2.80 -9.16
N MET A 116 -2.73 2.51 -9.16
CA MET A 116 -2.09 1.75 -10.23
C MET A 116 -2.61 0.31 -10.32
N MET A 117 -2.70 -0.38 -9.18
CA MET A 117 -3.21 -1.76 -9.11
C MET A 117 -4.70 -1.83 -9.46
N LEU A 118 -5.51 -0.86 -9.04
CA LEU A 118 -6.94 -0.77 -9.42
C LEU A 118 -7.11 -0.56 -10.92
N LYS A 119 -6.30 0.32 -11.54
CA LYS A 119 -6.26 0.50 -13.01
C LYS A 119 -5.85 -0.79 -13.73
N ALA A 120 -5.03 -1.63 -13.10
CA ALA A 120 -4.64 -2.93 -13.60
C ALA A 120 -5.65 -4.06 -13.29
N GLY A 121 -6.81 -3.74 -12.71
CA GLY A 121 -7.89 -4.70 -12.47
C GLY A 121 -7.84 -5.40 -11.10
N ALA A 122 -7.11 -4.86 -10.12
CA ALA A 122 -7.22 -5.31 -8.74
C ALA A 122 -8.65 -5.14 -8.21
N ASP A 123 -9.11 -6.10 -7.40
CA ASP A 123 -10.42 -6.03 -6.77
C ASP A 123 -10.39 -5.11 -5.53
N PRO A 124 -11.10 -3.96 -5.54
CA PRO A 124 -11.18 -3.06 -4.38
C PRO A 124 -11.85 -3.71 -3.16
N ASN A 125 -12.57 -4.82 -3.35
CA ASN A 125 -13.32 -5.54 -2.32
C ASN A 125 -12.69 -6.89 -1.96
N GLY A 126 -11.49 -7.20 -2.47
CA GLY A 126 -10.80 -8.45 -2.17
C GLY A 126 -10.67 -8.65 -0.66
N LYS A 127 -11.10 -9.80 -0.16
CA LYS A 127 -11.07 -10.11 1.28
C LYS A 127 -9.91 -11.02 1.64
N ALA A 128 -9.22 -10.68 2.73
CA ALA A 128 -8.43 -11.66 3.47
C ALA A 128 -9.35 -12.66 4.18
N LYS A 129 -8.76 -13.73 4.70
CA LYS A 129 -9.53 -14.83 5.30
C LYS A 129 -10.30 -14.42 6.57
N ASP A 130 -9.84 -13.38 7.27
CA ASP A 130 -10.54 -12.73 8.39
C ASP A 130 -11.62 -11.74 7.94
N GLY A 131 -11.93 -11.67 6.64
CA GLY A 131 -12.89 -10.73 6.07
C GLY A 131 -12.36 -9.30 5.88
N THR A 132 -11.10 -9.02 6.24
CA THR A 132 -10.48 -7.70 6.06
C THR A 132 -10.45 -7.33 4.57
N THR A 133 -10.99 -6.16 4.22
CA THR A 133 -10.91 -5.55 2.88
C THR A 133 -9.83 -4.46 2.83
N PRO A 134 -9.42 -3.97 1.64
CA PRO A 134 -8.49 -2.84 1.54
C PRO A 134 -8.97 -1.62 2.33
N LEU A 135 -10.29 -1.38 2.37
CA LEU A 135 -10.85 -0.27 3.11
C LEU A 135 -10.70 -0.43 4.64
N HIS A 136 -10.77 -1.67 5.16
CA HIS A 136 -10.46 -1.92 6.58
C HIS A 136 -8.99 -1.60 6.92
N GLN A 137 -8.06 -1.81 5.99
CA GLN A 137 -6.64 -1.51 6.22
C GLN A 137 -6.38 -0.01 6.40
N THR A 138 -7.18 0.84 5.73
CA THR A 138 -7.09 2.31 5.93
C THR A 138 -7.54 2.75 7.33
N ALA A 139 -8.23 1.89 8.07
CA ALA A 139 -8.72 2.14 9.42
C ALA A 139 -7.81 1.57 10.52
N LYS A 140 -6.97 0.57 10.20
CA LYS A 140 -6.04 -0.06 11.16
C LYS A 140 -4.88 0.89 11.41
N CYS A 141 -5.10 1.84 12.31
CA CYS A 141 -4.06 2.73 12.81
C CYS A 141 -3.17 1.98 13.81
N ASP A 142 -1.93 1.65 13.43
CA ASP A 142 -0.88 1.51 14.44
C ASP A 142 -0.46 2.94 14.86
N PHE A 143 -0.42 3.18 16.17
CA PHE A 143 -0.28 4.46 16.84
C PHE A 143 1.07 5.18 16.60
N ARG A 144 1.84 4.79 15.58
CA ARG A 144 3.14 5.38 15.26
C ARG A 144 3.22 6.08 13.91
N LEU A 145 2.31 5.83 12.96
CA LEU A 145 2.53 6.28 11.57
C LEU A 145 1.29 6.76 10.79
N SER A 146 0.07 6.68 11.32
CA SER A 146 -1.13 6.86 10.48
C SER A 146 -2.26 7.73 11.05
N TRP A 147 -1.89 8.88 11.64
CA TRP A 147 -2.67 10.11 11.41
C TRP A 147 -2.16 10.77 10.11
N ASP A 148 -1.87 9.96 9.10
CA ASP A 148 -1.37 10.44 7.83
C ASP A 148 -2.58 10.71 6.91
N PRO A 149 -2.75 11.93 6.37
CA PRO A 149 -3.73 12.22 5.32
C PRO A 149 -3.65 11.27 4.11
N ARG A 150 -2.56 10.53 3.94
CA ARG A 150 -2.44 9.41 3.00
C ARG A 150 -3.45 8.27 3.21
N ALA A 151 -3.80 7.96 4.45
CA ALA A 151 -4.83 6.95 4.74
C ALA A 151 -6.21 7.42 4.21
N ALA A 152 -6.51 8.71 4.39
CA ALA A 152 -7.72 9.32 3.84
C ALA A 152 -7.69 9.32 2.29
N ALA A 153 -6.56 9.71 1.69
CA ALA A 153 -6.38 9.66 0.24
C ALA A 153 -6.59 8.25 -0.32
N THR A 154 -6.03 7.25 0.36
CA THR A 154 -6.16 5.84 -0.03
C THR A 154 -7.60 5.35 0.10
N ALA A 155 -8.29 5.70 1.19
CA ALA A 155 -9.71 5.41 1.37
C ALA A 155 -10.56 6.08 0.28
N GLU A 156 -10.27 7.32 -0.07
CA GLU A 156 -10.96 8.04 -1.15
C GLU A 156 -10.78 7.35 -2.51
N VAL A 157 -9.56 6.92 -2.84
CA VAL A 157 -9.28 6.15 -4.06
C VAL A 157 -10.06 4.84 -4.04
N LEU A 158 -9.97 4.04 -2.98
CA LEU A 158 -10.70 2.77 -2.88
C LEU A 158 -12.20 2.97 -3.07
N LEU A 159 -12.79 3.98 -2.42
CA LEU A 159 -14.21 4.31 -2.55
C LEU A 159 -14.58 4.84 -3.93
N ALA A 160 -13.70 5.60 -4.59
CA ALA A 160 -13.89 6.00 -5.97
C ALA A 160 -13.99 4.78 -6.88
N TRP A 161 -13.17 3.76 -6.65
CA TRP A 161 -13.13 2.52 -7.42
C TRP A 161 -14.15 1.46 -7.01
N GLY A 162 -15.05 1.77 -6.06
CA GLY A 162 -16.18 0.90 -5.72
C GLY A 162 -15.91 -0.05 -4.54
N ALA A 163 -14.97 0.30 -3.66
CA ALA A 163 -14.87 -0.37 -2.36
C ALA A 163 -16.16 -0.19 -1.55
N ASP A 164 -16.60 -1.27 -0.90
CA ASP A 164 -17.79 -1.31 -0.06
C ASP A 164 -17.49 -0.74 1.33
N LEU A 165 -18.04 0.45 1.60
CA LEU A 165 -17.97 1.14 2.88
C LEU A 165 -18.62 0.34 4.03
N GLY A 166 -19.60 -0.50 3.70
CA GLY A 166 -20.36 -1.32 4.64
C GLY A 166 -19.82 -2.74 4.82
N ALA A 167 -18.71 -3.09 4.16
CA ALA A 167 -18.12 -4.42 4.26
C ALA A 167 -17.82 -4.76 5.72
N ARG A 168 -18.10 -5.99 6.13
CA ARG A 168 -17.81 -6.46 7.50
C ARG A 168 -16.70 -7.50 7.49
N ASP A 169 -15.77 -7.34 8.42
CA ASP A 169 -14.79 -8.37 8.76
C ASP A 169 -15.42 -9.52 9.58
N ALA A 170 -14.62 -10.53 9.93
CA ALA A 170 -15.07 -11.70 10.70
C ALA A 170 -15.53 -11.36 12.13
N SER A 171 -15.15 -10.21 12.66
CA SER A 171 -15.64 -9.69 13.95
C SER A 171 -16.92 -8.85 13.81
N GLY A 172 -17.43 -8.71 12.58
CA GLY A 172 -18.62 -7.93 12.25
C GLY A 172 -18.38 -6.43 12.20
N LYS A 173 -17.12 -5.98 12.24
CA LYS A 173 -16.74 -4.57 12.20
C LYS A 173 -16.68 -4.09 10.75
N THR A 174 -17.17 -2.87 10.53
CA THR A 174 -16.97 -2.14 9.26
C THR A 174 -15.61 -1.44 9.28
N PRO A 175 -15.12 -0.91 8.13
CA PRO A 175 -13.94 -0.05 8.13
C PRO A 175 -14.01 1.07 9.18
N PHE A 176 -15.13 1.81 9.25
CA PHE A 176 -15.32 2.82 10.30
C PHE A 176 -15.37 2.22 11.71
N GLY A 177 -15.97 1.03 11.86
CA GLY A 177 -16.04 0.32 13.14
C GLY A 177 -14.69 -0.18 13.68
N LEU A 178 -13.64 -0.20 12.85
CA LEU A 178 -12.25 -0.47 13.26
C LEU A 178 -11.47 0.79 13.65
N THR A 179 -12.00 1.98 13.36
CA THR A 179 -11.33 3.21 13.79
C THR A 179 -11.27 3.26 15.33
N PRO A 180 -10.18 3.75 15.94
CA PRO A 180 -10.12 3.94 17.38
C PRO A 180 -11.35 4.72 17.84
N GLY A 181 -11.90 4.41 19.02
CA GLY A 181 -13.11 5.05 19.55
C GLY A 181 -12.90 6.53 19.81
N TYR A 182 -12.89 7.36 18.76
CA TYR A 182 -12.84 8.80 18.79
C TYR A 182 -14.24 9.31 19.10
N PRO A 183 -14.54 9.68 20.37
CA PRO A 183 -15.89 10.01 20.79
C PRO A 183 -16.43 11.24 20.02
N LYS A 184 -15.52 12.07 19.48
CA LYS A 184 -15.81 13.25 18.66
C LYS A 184 -16.34 12.94 17.26
N CYS A 185 -16.08 11.75 16.71
CA CYS A 185 -16.55 11.36 15.37
C CYS A 185 -17.98 10.76 15.38
N GLU A 186 -18.57 10.52 16.55
CA GLU A 186 -19.94 10.00 16.72
C GLU A 186 -21.03 11.09 16.73
N GLY A 187 -20.69 12.34 16.42
CA GLY A 187 -21.65 13.46 16.40
C GLY A 187 -22.13 13.91 17.79
N LYS A 188 -21.49 13.45 18.87
CA LYS A 188 -21.81 13.83 20.26
C LYS A 188 -21.15 15.13 20.73
N TYR A 189 -20.19 15.65 19.97
CA TYR A 189 -19.45 16.87 20.30
C TYR A 189 -19.66 17.89 19.19
N SER A 190 -19.83 19.16 19.58
CA SER A 190 -20.28 20.26 18.72
C SER A 190 -19.24 20.77 17.71
N ASP A 191 -18.02 20.22 17.70
CA ASP A 191 -16.95 20.63 16.81
C ASP A 191 -16.36 19.42 16.07
N GLU A 192 -16.75 19.26 14.79
CA GLU A 192 -16.24 18.22 13.89
C GLU A 192 -14.80 18.48 13.40
N SER A 193 -14.22 19.64 13.72
CA SER A 193 -12.87 20.01 13.27
C SER A 193 -11.78 19.05 13.75
N ASP A 194 -12.01 18.36 14.87
CA ASP A 194 -11.09 17.39 15.47
C ASP A 194 -11.25 15.96 14.93
N CYS A 195 -12.24 15.67 14.07
CA CYS A 195 -12.40 14.32 13.51
C CYS A 195 -11.44 14.09 12.34
N PRO A 196 -10.55 13.07 12.40
CA PRO A 196 -9.61 12.77 11.33
C PRO A 196 -10.32 12.64 9.98
N LYS A 197 -9.67 13.13 8.92
CA LYS A 197 -10.23 13.06 7.57
C LYS A 197 -10.59 11.63 7.16
N VAL A 198 -9.72 10.66 7.47
CA VAL A 198 -9.98 9.24 7.17
C VAL A 198 -11.25 8.73 7.88
N CYS A 199 -11.47 9.12 9.14
CA CYS A 199 -12.69 8.76 9.87
C CYS A 199 -13.95 9.34 9.21
N ARG A 200 -13.90 10.61 8.77
CA ARG A 200 -15.01 11.23 8.03
C ARG A 200 -15.27 10.53 6.70
N VAL A 201 -14.22 10.22 5.93
CA VAL A 201 -14.34 9.47 4.67
C VAL A 201 -14.91 8.07 4.89
N LEU A 202 -14.50 7.38 5.95
CA LEU A 202 -15.00 6.04 6.28
C LEU A 202 -16.41 6.05 6.87
N ARG A 203 -16.84 7.16 7.47
CA ARG A 203 -18.19 7.36 8.01
C ARG A 203 -19.18 7.74 6.92
N ASP A 204 -18.82 8.77 6.15
CA ASP A 204 -19.73 9.50 5.26
C ASP A 204 -19.55 9.06 3.79
N GLY A 205 -18.46 8.39 3.47
CA GLY A 205 -18.08 8.04 2.11
C GLY A 205 -17.49 9.23 1.34
N VAL A 206 -17.45 9.10 0.02
CA VAL A 206 -16.97 10.14 -0.90
C VAL A 206 -18.10 10.56 -1.85
N PRO A 207 -18.35 11.86 -2.05
CA PRO A 207 -19.33 12.33 -3.03
C PRO A 207 -19.06 11.81 -4.43
N ASN A 208 -20.11 11.57 -5.22
CA ASN A 208 -19.96 11.00 -6.57
C ASN A 208 -19.12 11.88 -7.52
N ALA A 209 -19.20 13.21 -7.38
CA ALA A 209 -18.37 14.14 -8.14
C ALA A 209 -16.87 13.95 -7.83
N ASP A 210 -16.53 13.79 -6.55
CA ASP A 210 -15.18 13.53 -6.09
C ASP A 210 -14.65 12.17 -6.57
N LYS A 211 -15.50 11.13 -6.54
CA LYS A 211 -15.17 9.80 -7.10
C LYS A 211 -14.83 9.88 -8.59
N ALA A 212 -15.62 10.61 -9.36
CA ALA A 212 -15.38 10.82 -10.78
C ALA A 212 -14.08 11.57 -11.04
N ALA A 213 -13.82 12.64 -10.29
CA ALA A 213 -12.58 13.41 -10.39
C ALA A 213 -11.34 12.56 -10.06
N ILE A 214 -11.41 11.71 -9.02
CA ILE A 214 -10.31 10.80 -8.64
C ILE A 214 -10.03 9.79 -9.76
N LYS A 215 -11.07 9.20 -10.36
CA LYS A 215 -10.91 8.31 -11.52
C LYS A 215 -10.30 9.02 -12.73
N ALA A 216 -10.62 10.30 -12.91
CA ALA A 216 -10.03 11.16 -13.95
C ALA A 216 -8.58 11.60 -13.65
N GLY A 217 -8.01 11.20 -12.51
CA GLY A 217 -6.61 11.46 -12.16
C GLY A 217 -6.41 12.61 -11.17
N ARG A 218 -7.47 13.19 -10.61
CA ARG A 218 -7.35 14.09 -9.46
C ARG A 218 -6.74 13.31 -8.30
N LYS A 219 -5.60 13.79 -7.80
CA LYS A 219 -5.03 13.28 -6.55
C LYS A 219 -5.87 13.80 -5.37
N PRO A 220 -6.36 12.92 -4.47
CA PRO A 220 -6.84 13.34 -3.15
C PRO A 220 -5.84 14.29 -2.49
N ASP A 221 -6.34 15.30 -1.77
CA ASP A 221 -5.60 16.45 -1.25
C ASP A 221 -4.07 16.31 -1.07
N ASP A 222 -3.34 16.91 -2.02
CA ASP A 222 -1.87 16.96 -2.06
C ASP A 222 -1.24 17.89 -1.01
N ALA A 223 -2.07 18.65 -0.27
CA ALA A 223 -1.61 19.69 0.65
C ALA A 223 -0.76 19.15 1.81
N SER A 224 -0.98 17.89 2.18
CA SER A 224 -0.21 17.20 3.22
C SER A 224 1.08 16.55 2.73
N ARG A 225 1.22 16.31 1.42
CA ARG A 225 2.48 15.89 0.79
C ARG A 225 3.51 17.02 0.71
N LYS A 226 3.09 18.25 1.03
CA LYS A 226 3.96 19.42 1.25
C LYS A 226 4.46 19.55 2.69
N ALA A 227 4.00 18.73 3.63
CA ALA A 227 4.63 18.67 4.94
C ALA A 227 6.04 18.10 4.75
N PRO A 228 7.09 18.77 5.28
CA PRO A 228 8.44 18.35 5.05
C PRO A 228 8.61 16.91 5.50
N ARG A 229 9.24 16.15 4.59
CA ARG A 229 10.09 15.02 4.89
C ARG A 229 10.61 15.15 6.32
N CYS A 230 10.42 14.15 7.16
CA CYS A 230 11.39 13.97 8.23
C CYS A 230 12.76 13.95 7.54
N CYS A 231 13.54 15.02 7.72
CA CYS A 231 14.72 15.46 6.95
C CYS A 231 14.45 16.47 5.81
N GLY A 232 14.69 17.75 6.12
CA GLY A 232 15.12 18.75 5.13
C GLY A 232 14.02 19.70 4.69
N ASP A 233 13.63 20.60 5.57
CA ASP A 233 13.74 22.06 5.36
C ASP A 233 13.53 22.72 6.73
N ALA A 234 14.37 23.71 7.05
CA ALA A 234 14.66 24.22 8.40
C ALA A 234 13.46 24.29 9.36
N ASP A 235 13.55 23.57 10.49
CA ASP A 235 12.72 23.83 11.66
C ASP A 235 12.98 25.28 12.12
N PRO A 236 11.96 26.15 12.19
CA PRO A 236 12.11 27.51 12.71
C PRO A 236 12.56 27.55 14.19
N ASN A 237 12.51 26.42 14.90
CA ASN A 237 12.90 26.30 16.30
C ASN A 237 14.24 25.57 16.53
N GLY A 238 14.93 25.14 15.45
CA GLY A 238 16.28 24.59 15.53
C GLY A 238 16.43 23.30 16.34
N LEU A 239 15.41 22.44 16.41
CA LEU A 239 15.49 21.17 17.13
C LEU A 239 16.25 20.13 16.30
N GLU A 240 17.22 19.47 16.94
CA GLU A 240 18.06 18.45 16.32
C GLU A 240 17.32 17.11 16.18
N PHE A 241 17.76 16.32 15.18
CA PHE A 241 17.17 15.05 14.73
C PHE A 241 16.83 14.05 15.85
N SER A 242 17.58 14.05 16.95
CA SER A 242 17.38 13.17 18.11
C SER A 242 16.14 13.48 18.94
N GLN A 243 15.51 14.65 18.75
CA GLN A 243 14.35 15.09 19.54
C GLN A 243 13.01 14.78 18.86
N CYS A 244 13.01 14.36 17.60
CA CYS A 244 11.80 14.04 16.83
C CYS A 244 11.37 12.56 16.93
N CYS A 245 12.13 11.72 17.62
CA CYS A 245 11.87 10.28 17.74
C CYS A 245 12.02 9.81 19.18
N VAL A 246 11.05 10.16 20.03
CA VAL A 246 10.70 9.41 21.26
C VAL A 246 9.18 9.31 21.34
#